data_AF-A0A1F6R4P5-F1
#
_entry.id   AF-A0A1F6R4P5-F1
#
_cell.length_a   1.000
_cell.length_b   1.000
_cell.length_c   1.000
_cell.angle_alpha   90.00
_cell.angle_beta   90.00
_cell.angle_gamma   90.00
#
_symmetry.space_group_name_H-M   'P 1'
#
loop_
_entity.id
_entity.type
_entity.pdbx_description
1 polymer ?
#
loop_
_entity_poly.entity_id
_entity_poly.type
_entity_poly.pdbx_seq_one_letter_code
_entity_poly.pdbx_strand_id
1 'polypeptide(L)'
;MKGPDIAKRLDLSKKEDLSIAVINLINAEEHLAFTAMKTGKEEYLKVLETVRELRKKLMSKLVRNKEGEMWCISKHLLAATMRLLESGEKCMMEGSQESGEFFKDAFDIYSLFWLLQKMGESNDAKKTGK
;
A
#
# COMPACT_ATOMS: atom_id res chain seq x y z
N MET A 1 29.80 15.89 5.78
CA MET A 1 28.55 16.63 5.54
C MET A 1 27.52 15.67 4.96
N LYS A 2 26.43 15.34 5.67
CA LYS A 2 25.30 14.60 5.07
C LYS A 2 24.45 15.62 4.32
N GLY A 3 24.54 15.64 2.99
CA GLY A 3 23.87 16.64 2.15
C GLY A 3 22.35 16.41 2.02
N PRO A 4 21.59 17.44 1.56
CA PRO A 4 20.13 17.40 1.42
C PRO A 4 19.60 16.27 0.53
N ASP A 5 20.37 15.82 -0.48
CA ASP A 5 19.98 14.70 -1.35
C ASP A 5 19.95 13.34 -0.63
N ILE A 6 20.84 13.11 0.33
CA ILE A 6 20.86 11.86 1.09
C ILE A 6 19.64 11.80 2.02
N ALA A 7 19.31 12.93 2.66
CA ALA A 7 18.12 13.02 3.51
C ALA A 7 16.82 12.78 2.73
N LYS A 8 16.71 13.34 1.51
CA LYS A 8 15.55 13.14 0.64
C LYS A 8 15.41 11.68 0.16
N ARG A 9 16.52 11.03 -0.21
CA ARG A 9 16.51 9.60 -0.56
C ARG A 9 16.14 8.71 0.62
N LEU A 10 16.64 9.01 1.82
CA LEU A 10 16.28 8.29 3.04
C LEU A 10 14.79 8.47 3.39
N ASP A 11 14.22 9.65 3.14
CA ASP A 11 12.78 9.89 3.33
C ASP A 11 11.92 9.09 2.34
N LEU A 12 12.36 8.96 1.08
CA LEU A 12 11.68 8.13 0.08
C LEU A 12 11.72 6.64 0.46
N SER A 13 12.89 6.11 0.77
CA SER A 13 13.05 4.70 1.17
C SER A 13 12.19 4.35 2.39
N LYS A 14 12.10 5.23 3.39
CA LYS A 14 11.23 5.02 4.57
C LYS A 14 9.75 4.96 4.21
N LYS A 15 9.29 5.73 3.22
CA LYS A 15 7.90 5.72 2.77
C LYS A 15 7.60 4.48 1.95
N GLU A 16 8.54 4.03 1.13
CA GLU A 16 8.43 2.76 0.41
C GLU A 16 8.25 1.60 1.40
N ASP A 17 9.14 1.48 2.39
CA ASP A 17 9.03 0.47 3.45
C ASP A 17 7.67 0.55 4.18
N LEU A 18 7.23 1.76 4.50
CA LEU A 18 5.94 1.98 5.16
C LEU A 18 4.76 1.57 4.27
N SER A 19 4.84 1.77 2.95
CA SER A 19 3.79 1.33 2.03
C SER A 19 3.70 -0.19 1.94
N ILE A 20 4.84 -0.90 1.97
CA ILE A 20 4.88 -2.37 2.05
C ILE A 20 4.27 -2.84 3.38
N ALA A 21 4.56 -2.17 4.50
CA ALA A 21 3.91 -2.48 5.77
C ALA A 21 2.38 -2.30 5.69
N VAL A 22 1.89 -1.25 5.03
CA VAL A 22 0.44 -1.04 4.82
C VAL A 22 -0.17 -2.12 3.92
N ILE A 23 0.51 -2.50 2.83
CA ILE A 23 0.11 -3.61 1.96
C ILE A 23 -0.08 -4.89 2.78
N ASN A 24 0.90 -5.24 3.60
CA ASN A 24 0.86 -6.45 4.42
C ASN A 24 -0.27 -6.42 5.45
N LEU A 25 -0.58 -5.25 6.03
CA LEU A 25 -1.71 -5.10 6.95
C LEU A 25 -3.07 -5.25 6.23
N ILE A 26 -3.21 -4.72 5.00
CA ILE A 26 -4.41 -4.95 4.18
C ILE A 26 -4.60 -6.45 3.94
N ASN A 27 -3.52 -7.15 3.57
CA ASN A 27 -3.58 -8.59 3.34
C ASN A 27 -3.93 -9.36 4.62
N ALA A 28 -3.35 -8.97 5.77
CA ALA A 28 -3.67 -9.56 7.06
C ALA A 28 -5.15 -9.38 7.45
N GLU A 29 -5.76 -8.21 7.18
CA GLU A 29 -7.20 -8.00 7.38
C GLU A 29 -8.04 -9.03 6.60
N GLU A 30 -7.69 -9.29 5.34
CA GLU A 30 -8.39 -10.28 4.50
C GLU A 30 -8.27 -11.70 5.07
N HIS A 31 -7.05 -12.12 5.41
CA HIS A 31 -6.80 -13.44 5.98
C HIS A 31 -7.52 -13.64 7.33
N LEU A 32 -7.57 -12.62 8.19
CA LEU A 32 -8.28 -12.68 9.46
C LEU A 32 -9.79 -12.81 9.25
N ALA A 33 -10.35 -12.10 8.27
CA ALA A 33 -11.77 -12.21 7.92
C ALA A 33 -12.10 -13.64 7.46
N PHE A 34 -11.31 -14.21 6.54
CA PHE A 34 -11.51 -15.59 6.09
C PHE A 34 -11.29 -16.61 7.19
N THR A 35 -10.32 -16.39 8.08
CA THR A 35 -10.08 -17.28 9.22
C THR A 35 -11.26 -17.28 10.18
N ALA A 36 -11.83 -16.11 10.48
CA ALA A 36 -13.04 -16.01 11.29
C ALA A 36 -14.20 -16.82 10.68
N MET A 37 -14.44 -16.71 9.37
CA MET A 37 -15.51 -17.44 8.69
C MET A 37 -15.26 -18.94 8.62
N LYS A 38 -14.01 -19.37 8.37
CA LYS A 38 -13.65 -20.80 8.29
C LYS A 38 -13.69 -21.50 9.63
N THR A 39 -13.41 -20.79 10.72
CA THR A 39 -13.29 -21.38 12.06
C THR A 39 -14.51 -21.13 12.95
N GLY A 40 -15.36 -20.16 12.59
CA GLY A 40 -16.46 -19.69 13.44
C GLY A 40 -16.02 -18.91 14.67
N LYS A 41 -14.72 -18.58 14.81
CA LYS A 41 -14.18 -17.93 16.00
C LYS A 41 -14.14 -16.41 15.83
N GLU A 42 -14.97 -15.70 16.60
CA GLU A 42 -15.06 -14.23 16.59
C GLU A 42 -13.80 -13.54 17.10
N GLU A 43 -12.92 -14.22 17.84
CA GLU A 43 -11.64 -13.66 18.31
C GLU A 43 -10.77 -13.12 17.18
N TYR A 44 -10.81 -13.75 15.99
CA TYR A 44 -10.10 -13.27 14.81
C TYR A 44 -10.64 -11.92 14.31
N LEU A 45 -11.94 -11.62 14.49
CA LEU A 45 -12.51 -10.32 14.14
C LEU A 45 -12.02 -9.20 15.08
N LYS A 46 -11.78 -9.53 16.36
CA LYS A 46 -11.19 -8.57 17.32
C LYS A 46 -9.74 -8.24 16.95
N VAL A 47 -8.98 -9.24 16.52
CA VAL A 47 -7.61 -9.03 16.00
C VAL A 47 -7.65 -8.23 14.70
N LEU A 48 -8.59 -8.53 13.80
CA LEU A 48 -8.78 -7.79 12.55
C LEU A 48 -8.99 -6.30 12.81
N GLU A 49 -9.85 -5.95 13.77
CA GLU A 49 -10.09 -4.54 14.09
C GLU A 49 -8.82 -3.84 14.62
N THR A 50 -8.01 -4.55 15.40
CA THR A 50 -6.71 -4.03 15.86
C THR A 50 -5.74 -3.80 14.69
N VAL A 51 -5.66 -4.75 13.75
CA VAL A 51 -4.85 -4.65 12.53
C VAL A 51 -5.33 -3.48 11.67
N ARG A 52 -6.64 -3.30 11.54
CA ARG A 52 -7.27 -2.21 10.79
C ARG A 52 -6.94 -0.84 11.35
N GLU A 53 -6.98 -0.67 12.66
CA GLU A 53 -6.61 0.61 13.28
C GLU A 53 -5.11 0.91 13.09
N LEU A 54 -4.25 -0.11 13.16
CA LEU A 54 -2.83 0.05 12.83
C LEU A 54 -2.64 0.44 11.35
N ARG A 55 -3.35 -0.21 10.42
CA ARG A 55 -3.31 0.12 8.99
C ARG A 55 -3.74 1.57 8.77
N LYS A 56 -4.88 2.01 9.35
CA LYS A 56 -5.35 3.40 9.25
C LYS A 56 -4.30 4.39 9.76
N LYS A 57 -3.72 4.12 10.93
CA LYS A 57 -2.65 4.95 11.50
C LYS A 57 -1.46 5.08 10.55
N LEU A 58 -0.95 3.98 10.01
CA LEU A 58 0.21 4.01 9.10
C LEU A 58 -0.12 4.63 7.75
N MET A 59 -1.29 4.31 7.18
CA MET A 59 -1.76 4.84 5.91
C MET A 59 -1.95 6.36 5.95
N SER A 60 -2.35 6.93 7.09
CA SER A 60 -2.44 8.38 7.29
C SER A 60 -1.12 9.14 7.13
N LYS A 61 0.02 8.44 7.23
CA LYS A 61 1.36 9.01 7.01
C LYS A 61 1.78 8.95 5.54
N LEU A 62 1.11 8.13 4.73
CA LEU A 62 1.39 7.95 3.30
C LEU A 62 0.47 8.80 2.43
N VAL A 63 -0.83 8.78 2.71
CA VAL A 63 -1.84 9.47 1.91
C VAL A 63 -1.82 10.96 2.25
N ARG A 64 -1.29 11.76 1.33
CA ARG A 64 -1.20 13.21 1.46
C ARG A 64 -2.42 13.90 0.90
N ASN A 65 -2.92 13.41 -0.24
CA ASN A 65 -4.11 13.94 -0.86
C ASN A 65 -5.37 13.45 -0.13
N LYS A 66 -6.13 14.37 0.46
CA LYS A 66 -7.39 14.09 1.16
C LYS A 66 -8.63 14.49 0.35
N GLU A 67 -8.47 14.87 -0.91
CA GLU A 67 -9.57 15.24 -1.79
C GLU A 67 -10.32 13.98 -2.26
N GLY A 68 -11.65 14.02 -2.26
CA GLY A 68 -12.49 12.93 -2.75
C GLY A 68 -12.14 11.54 -2.17
N GLU A 69 -12.08 10.54 -3.05
CA GLU A 69 -11.86 9.13 -2.70
C GLU A 69 -10.38 8.73 -2.61
N MET A 70 -9.47 9.70 -2.47
CA MET A 70 -8.02 9.44 -2.54
C MET A 70 -7.50 8.44 -1.52
N TRP A 71 -8.11 8.41 -0.34
CA TRP A 71 -7.83 7.39 0.67
C TRP A 71 -8.18 5.98 0.17
N CYS A 72 -9.40 5.80 -0.33
CA CYS A 72 -9.89 4.53 -0.84
C CYS A 72 -9.06 4.09 -2.05
N ILE A 73 -8.87 4.97 -3.03
CA ILE A 73 -8.07 4.70 -4.24
C ILE A 73 -6.66 4.24 -3.86
N SER A 74 -5.99 4.96 -2.94
CA SER A 74 -4.67 4.58 -2.45
C SER A 74 -4.65 3.17 -1.84
N LYS A 75 -5.67 2.82 -1.04
CA LYS A 75 -5.80 1.48 -0.43
C LYS A 75 -5.94 0.42 -1.51
N HIS A 76 -6.78 0.67 -2.51
CA HIS A 76 -7.07 -0.29 -3.58
C HIS A 76 -5.85 -0.52 -4.49
N LEU A 77 -5.10 0.53 -4.83
CA LEU A 77 -3.86 0.39 -5.60
C LEU A 77 -2.83 -0.46 -4.86
N LEU A 78 -2.58 -0.17 -3.58
CA LEU A 78 -1.66 -0.96 -2.74
C LEU A 78 -2.11 -2.43 -2.64
N ALA A 79 -3.40 -2.68 -2.44
CA ALA A 79 -3.94 -4.04 -2.39
C ALA A 79 -3.80 -4.78 -3.73
N ALA A 80 -4.07 -4.10 -4.85
CA ALA A 80 -3.95 -4.67 -6.19
C ALA A 80 -2.49 -5.00 -6.54
N THR A 81 -1.53 -4.15 -6.17
CA THR A 81 -0.09 -4.44 -6.32
C THR A 81 0.26 -5.78 -5.69
N MET A 82 -0.14 -6.02 -4.44
CA MET A 82 0.16 -7.29 -3.76
C MET A 82 -0.48 -8.48 -4.45
N ARG A 83 -1.73 -8.35 -4.88
CA ARG A 83 -2.43 -9.45 -5.53
C ARG A 83 -1.78 -9.84 -6.84
N LEU A 84 -1.31 -8.87 -7.63
CA LEU A 84 -0.56 -9.12 -8.86
C LEU A 84 0.81 -9.75 -8.59
N LEU A 85 1.53 -9.30 -7.54
CA LEU A 85 2.79 -9.92 -7.14
C LEU A 85 2.58 -11.40 -6.77
N GLU A 86 1.57 -11.71 -5.96
CA GLU A 86 1.24 -13.09 -5.57
C GLU A 86 0.81 -13.94 -6.79
N SER A 87 0.02 -13.39 -7.71
CA SER A 87 -0.34 -14.08 -8.96
C SER A 87 0.88 -14.34 -9.84
N GLY A 88 1.77 -13.35 -10.00
CA GLY A 88 3.02 -13.48 -10.75
C GLY A 88 3.94 -14.55 -10.17
N GLU A 89 4.07 -14.61 -8.84
CA GLU A 89 4.83 -15.65 -8.15
C GLU A 89 4.27 -17.06 -8.41
N LYS A 90 2.94 -17.22 -8.37
CA LYS A 90 2.28 -18.51 -8.68
C LYS A 90 2.52 -18.92 -10.13
N CYS A 91 2.31 -18.00 -11.09
CA CYS A 91 2.61 -18.26 -12.51
C CYS A 91 4.08 -18.63 -12.73
N MET A 92 5.00 -17.98 -12.02
CA MET A 92 6.43 -18.29 -12.08
C MET A 92 6.73 -19.70 -11.57
N MET A 93 6.10 -20.11 -10.46
CA MET A 93 6.23 -21.48 -9.93
C MET A 93 5.70 -22.55 -10.89
N GLU A 94 4.70 -22.20 -11.70
CA GLU A 94 4.12 -23.06 -12.74
C GLU A 94 4.91 -23.04 -14.06
N GLY A 95 5.95 -22.20 -14.17
CA GLY A 95 6.73 -22.02 -15.40
C GLY A 95 6.02 -21.23 -16.49
N SER A 96 4.95 -20.49 -16.15
CA SER A 96 4.20 -19.65 -17.08
C SER A 96 4.95 -18.36 -17.42
N GLN A 97 4.98 -18.03 -18.71
CA GLN A 97 5.57 -16.78 -19.22
C GLN A 97 4.74 -15.54 -18.83
N GLU A 98 3.48 -15.71 -18.43
CA GLU A 98 2.58 -14.64 -18.00
C GLU A 98 3.04 -13.97 -16.68
N SER A 99 3.90 -14.63 -15.90
CA SER A 99 4.46 -14.09 -14.65
C SER A 99 5.08 -12.69 -14.83
N GLY A 100 5.76 -12.45 -15.95
CA GLY A 100 6.37 -11.15 -16.26
C GLY A 100 5.33 -10.03 -16.45
N GLU A 101 4.17 -10.34 -17.01
CA GLU A 101 3.08 -9.37 -17.19
C GLU A 101 2.49 -8.96 -15.84
N PHE A 102 2.24 -9.93 -14.95
CA PHE A 102 1.78 -9.65 -13.58
C PHE A 102 2.75 -8.76 -12.79
N PHE A 103 4.05 -9.02 -12.87
CA PHE A 103 5.05 -8.20 -12.18
C PHE A 103 5.13 -6.78 -12.76
N LYS A 104 5.02 -6.65 -14.09
CA LYS A 104 4.98 -5.34 -14.75
C LYS A 104 3.74 -4.55 -14.32
N ASP A 105 2.57 -5.17 -14.32
CA ASP A 105 1.33 -4.51 -13.92
C ASP A 105 1.34 -4.15 -12.43
N ALA A 106 1.92 -4.99 -11.56
CA ALA A 106 2.12 -4.67 -10.15
C ALA A 106 2.98 -3.40 -9.97
N PHE A 107 4.07 -3.30 -10.73
CA PHE A 107 4.95 -2.13 -10.74
C PHE A 107 4.23 -0.87 -11.25
N ASP A 108 3.46 -0.99 -12.33
CA ASP A 108 2.70 0.12 -12.91
C ASP A 108 1.65 0.64 -11.90
N ILE A 109 0.90 -0.24 -11.23
CA ILE A 109 -0.08 0.12 -10.20
C ILE A 109 0.59 0.77 -8.98
N TYR A 110 1.72 0.23 -8.51
CA TYR A 110 2.46 0.82 -7.39
C TYR A 110 3.01 2.21 -7.74
N SER A 111 3.43 2.40 -8.99
CA SER A 111 3.85 3.69 -9.52
C SER A 111 2.71 4.70 -9.57
N LEU A 112 1.49 4.27 -9.94
CA LEU A 112 0.29 5.10 -9.91
C LEU A 112 -0.03 5.58 -8.48
N PHE A 113 0.13 4.72 -7.48
CA PHE A 113 -0.03 5.12 -6.07
C PHE A 113 0.91 6.29 -5.72
N TRP A 114 2.19 6.22 -6.09
CA TRP A 114 3.15 7.31 -5.82
C TRP A 114 2.88 8.58 -6.63
N LEU A 115 2.45 8.45 -7.88
CA LEU A 115 2.05 9.60 -8.71
C LEU A 115 0.95 10.40 -8.02
N LEU A 116 -0.07 9.71 -7.50
CA LEU A 116 -1.17 10.34 -6.79
C LEU A 116 -0.71 11.05 -5.50
N GLN A 117 0.25 10.50 -4.76
CA GLN A 117 0.79 11.20 -3.59
C GLN A 117 1.58 12.45 -3.96
N LYS A 118 2.35 12.42 -5.06
CA LYS A 118 3.06 13.61 -5.58
C LYS A 118 2.10 14.71 -6.01
N MET A 119 0.95 14.38 -6.59
CA MET A 119 -0.09 15.36 -6.93
C MET A 119 -0.62 16.08 -5.67
N GLY A 120 -0.80 15.35 -4.57
CA GLY A 120 -1.19 15.92 -3.28
C GLY A 120 -0.16 16.92 -2.71
N GLU A 121 1.14 16.61 -2.84
CA GLU A 121 2.23 17.51 -2.36
C GLU A 121 2.19 18.90 -3.03
N SER A 122 1.80 18.94 -4.31
CA SER A 122 1.74 20.19 -5.09
C SER A 122 0.60 21.11 -4.65
N ASN A 123 -0.46 20.57 -4.02
CA ASN A 123 -1.58 21.34 -3.49
C ASN A 123 -1.27 21.95 -2.12
N ASP A 124 -0.47 21.27 -1.29
CA ASP A 124 -0.05 21.79 0.02
C ASP A 124 0.91 22.99 -0.11
N ALA A 125 1.85 22.94 -1.06
CA ALA A 125 2.79 24.04 -1.33
C ALA A 125 2.09 25.32 -1.84
N LYS A 126 0.93 25.20 -2.50
CA LYS A 126 0.12 26.35 -2.94
C LYS A 126 -0.73 26.96 -1.83
N LYS A 127 -1.06 26.19 -0.78
CA LYS A 127 -1.85 26.67 0.38
C LYS A 127 -1.01 27.43 1.40
N THR A 128 0.29 27.17 1.49
CA THR A 128 1.22 27.83 2.43
C THR A 128 1.86 29.11 1.89
N GLY A 129 1.64 29.44 0.61
CA GLY A 129 2.14 30.66 -0.04
C GLY A 129 1.17 31.86 0.03
N LYS A 130 0.34 31.96 1.06
CA LYS A 130 -0.60 33.07 1.27
C LYS A 130 -0.47 33.66 2.66
#